data_AF-A0A4P2QIL9-F1
#
_entry.id   AF-A0A4P2QIL9-F1
#
_cell.length_a   1.000
_cell.length_b   1.000
_cell.length_c   1.000
_cell.angle_alpha   90.00
_cell.angle_beta   90.00
_cell.angle_gamma   90.00
#
_symmetry.space_group_name_H-M   'P 1'
#
loop_
_entity.id
_entity.type
_entity.pdbx_description
1 polymer ?
#
loop_
_entity_poly.entity_id
_entity_poly.type
_entity_poly.pdbx_seq_one_letter_code
_entity_poly.pdbx_strand_id
1 'polypeptide(L)'
;MLCDARRRRSTQALLLALAASLGSVEALAHGEGERPLATVPAPPPGDGAKAAQILREIEGRAATAPPPTAGDEVEGGGKAEGGGKAAGGPARIAAKVVAEPVAQAKQALQRAHGARAAGDATNARRLDAVALEWAETARAVLRAAAVEAAAAEAAKQAREVETKLERARALLEETQARRGRAAAELERIEAEAREATRAATNVEAQRIEAGKKAAARGTTPRAERAPAAAQGAGAKGSRDAGKAAAPAGKEGTP
;
A
#
# COMPACT_ATOMS: atom_id res chain seq x y z
N MET A 1 24.25 6.26 -16.10
CA MET A 1 22.88 6.81 -16.20
C MET A 1 22.19 6.36 -17.50
N LEU A 2 22.04 5.05 -17.77
CA LEU A 2 21.50 4.55 -19.05
C LEU A 2 20.48 3.38 -18.89
N CYS A 3 20.05 3.03 -17.67
CA CYS A 3 19.28 1.81 -17.43
C CYS A 3 17.73 1.99 -17.33
N ASP A 4 17.19 3.21 -17.36
CA ASP A 4 15.76 3.43 -17.08
C ASP A 4 14.81 3.39 -18.29
N ALA A 5 15.32 3.40 -19.52
CA ALA A 5 14.46 3.54 -20.70
C ALA A 5 13.71 2.24 -21.11
N ARG A 6 14.11 1.07 -20.62
CA ARG A 6 13.50 -0.23 -21.04
C ARG A 6 12.27 -0.63 -20.24
N ARG A 7 12.08 -0.14 -19.01
CA ARG A 7 10.97 -0.58 -18.14
C ARG A 7 9.60 0.03 -18.48
N ARG A 8 9.57 1.11 -19.28
CA ARG A 8 8.31 1.78 -19.67
C ARG A 8 7.60 1.18 -20.89
N ARG A 9 8.25 0.27 -21.64
CA ARG A 9 7.64 -0.29 -22.87
C ARG A 9 6.87 -1.59 -22.64
N SER A 10 6.99 -2.24 -21.47
CA SER A 10 6.36 -3.54 -21.24
C SER A 10 4.92 -3.46 -20.71
N THR A 11 4.49 -2.31 -20.16
CA THR A 11 3.15 -2.18 -19.59
C THR A 11 2.07 -1.83 -20.61
N GLN A 12 2.42 -1.33 -21.80
CA GLN A 12 1.43 -1.02 -22.84
C GLN A 12 0.92 -2.25 -23.60
N ALA A 13 1.69 -3.35 -23.63
CA ALA A 13 1.29 -4.56 -24.34
C ALA A 13 0.23 -5.40 -23.59
N LEU A 14 0.13 -5.27 -22.26
CA LEU A 14 -0.76 -6.12 -21.46
C LEU A 14 -2.21 -5.58 -21.38
N LEU A 15 -2.45 -4.31 -21.73
CA LEU A 15 -3.79 -3.69 -21.68
C LEU A 15 -4.63 -3.90 -22.94
N LEU A 16 -4.06 -4.42 -24.03
CA LEU A 16 -4.78 -4.64 -25.30
C LEU A 16 -5.39 -6.04 -25.44
N ALA A 17 -5.14 -6.96 -24.49
CA ALA A 17 -5.62 -8.34 -24.59
C ALA A 17 -6.96 -8.61 -23.87
N LEU A 18 -7.53 -7.65 -23.13
CA LEU A 18 -8.72 -7.88 -22.29
C LEU A 18 -10.06 -7.43 -22.89
N ALA A 19 -10.11 -7.10 -24.20
CA ALA A 19 -11.30 -6.56 -24.84
C ALA A 19 -12.13 -7.57 -25.66
N ALA A 20 -11.80 -8.88 -25.64
CA ALA A 20 -12.35 -9.85 -26.57
C ALA A 20 -13.31 -10.91 -25.97
N SER A 21 -13.81 -10.76 -24.73
CA SER A 21 -14.64 -11.81 -24.10
C SER A 21 -15.92 -11.30 -23.43
N LEU A 22 -16.64 -10.35 -24.04
CA LEU A 22 -18.04 -10.09 -23.70
C LEU A 22 -18.94 -10.84 -24.68
N GLY A 23 -19.16 -12.10 -24.35
CA GLY A 23 -20.12 -12.98 -25.02
C GLY A 23 -21.55 -12.49 -24.86
N SER A 24 -22.30 -12.63 -25.95
CA SER A 24 -23.75 -12.49 -26.01
C SER A 24 -24.42 -13.45 -25.02
N VAL A 25 -25.20 -12.90 -24.09
CA VAL A 25 -26.14 -13.69 -23.29
C VAL A 25 -27.54 -13.39 -23.83
N GLU A 26 -28.00 -14.24 -24.74
CA GLU A 26 -29.42 -14.45 -24.99
C GLU A 26 -29.95 -15.43 -23.95
N ALA A 27 -30.93 -15.00 -23.14
CA ALA A 27 -31.79 -15.94 -22.41
C ALA A 27 -33.17 -15.33 -22.16
N LEU A 28 -34.15 -15.95 -22.83
CA LEU A 28 -35.59 -15.96 -22.57
C LEU A 28 -35.93 -16.24 -21.09
N ALA A 29 -37.01 -15.63 -20.57
CA ALA A 29 -38.24 -16.36 -20.16
C ALA A 29 -39.20 -15.49 -19.30
N HIS A 30 -40.37 -15.25 -19.88
CA HIS A 30 -41.72 -15.04 -19.34
C HIS A 30 -41.97 -14.60 -17.89
N GLY A 31 -42.70 -13.49 -17.74
CA GLY A 31 -43.50 -13.09 -16.58
C GLY A 31 -44.63 -12.15 -17.04
N GLU A 32 -45.82 -12.30 -16.46
CA GLU A 32 -47.12 -11.99 -17.06
C GLU A 32 -47.49 -10.50 -17.20
N GLY A 33 -48.19 -10.18 -18.29
CA GLY A 33 -49.44 -9.39 -18.22
C GLY A 33 -49.36 -7.87 -18.01
N GLU A 34 -48.19 -7.24 -18.00
CA GLU A 34 -48.14 -5.78 -18.08
C GLU A 34 -48.56 -5.33 -19.47
N ARG A 35 -49.77 -4.76 -19.58
CA ARG A 35 -50.19 -4.01 -20.76
C ARG A 35 -49.01 -3.09 -21.12
N PRO A 36 -48.41 -3.23 -22.32
CA PRO A 36 -47.27 -2.39 -22.68
C PRO A 36 -47.73 -0.96 -22.49
N LEU A 37 -47.14 -0.29 -21.50
CA LEU A 37 -47.37 1.13 -21.26
C LEU A 37 -47.22 1.78 -22.62
N ALA A 38 -48.30 2.41 -23.10
CA ALA A 38 -48.41 2.94 -24.45
C ALA A 38 -47.06 3.55 -24.84
N THR A 39 -46.44 2.95 -25.85
CA THR A 39 -45.09 3.30 -26.30
C THR A 39 -45.05 4.80 -26.49
N VAL A 40 -44.39 5.50 -25.57
CA VAL A 40 -44.29 6.95 -25.61
C VAL A 40 -43.58 7.27 -26.93
N PRO A 41 -44.24 7.94 -27.89
CA PRO A 41 -43.65 8.20 -29.19
C PRO A 41 -42.34 8.98 -29.00
N ALA A 42 -41.32 8.64 -29.78
CA ALA A 42 -40.04 9.33 -29.71
C ALA A 42 -40.28 10.84 -29.88
N PRO A 43 -39.70 11.70 -29.02
CA PRO A 43 -39.90 13.13 -29.11
C PRO A 43 -39.46 13.63 -30.50
N PRO A 44 -40.16 14.61 -31.08
CA PRO A 44 -39.72 15.23 -32.32
C PRO A 44 -38.27 15.76 -32.16
N PRO A 45 -37.49 15.82 -33.25
CA PRO A 45 -36.12 16.32 -33.20
C PRO A 45 -36.09 17.73 -32.56
N GLY A 46 -35.19 17.91 -31.58
CA GLY A 46 -35.07 19.15 -30.79
C GLY A 46 -34.41 18.92 -29.43
N ASP A 47 -34.45 19.94 -28.57
CA ASP A 47 -33.79 19.92 -27.26
C ASP A 47 -34.30 18.79 -26.34
N GLY A 48 -35.60 18.49 -26.39
CA GLY A 48 -36.20 17.41 -25.61
C GLY A 48 -35.66 16.02 -25.99
N ALA A 49 -35.34 15.79 -27.27
CA ALA A 49 -34.73 14.54 -27.72
C ALA A 49 -33.29 14.39 -27.19
N LYS A 50 -32.52 15.49 -27.20
CA LYS A 50 -31.16 15.55 -26.65
C LYS A 50 -31.17 15.32 -25.13
N ALA A 51 -32.09 15.96 -24.41
CA ALA A 51 -32.27 15.74 -22.97
C ALA A 51 -32.58 14.27 -22.67
N ALA A 52 -33.52 13.66 -23.39
CA ALA A 52 -33.86 12.24 -23.22
C ALA A 52 -32.71 11.28 -23.56
N GLN A 53 -31.83 11.64 -24.50
CA GLN A 53 -30.62 10.88 -24.80
C GLN A 53 -29.60 10.96 -23.65
N ILE A 54 -29.37 12.17 -23.11
CA ILE A 54 -28.45 12.37 -21.97
C ILE A 54 -28.94 11.58 -20.75
N LEU A 55 -30.25 11.60 -20.46
CA LEU A 55 -30.81 10.84 -19.34
C LEU A 55 -30.60 9.33 -19.51
N ARG A 56 -30.80 8.78 -20.72
CA ARG A 56 -30.50 7.37 -21.01
C ARG A 56 -29.01 7.04 -20.85
N GLU A 57 -28.11 7.94 -21.27
CA GLU A 57 -26.66 7.76 -21.05
C GLU A 57 -26.32 7.74 -19.56
N ILE A 58 -26.89 8.64 -18.76
CA ILE A 58 -26.67 8.71 -17.30
C ILE A 58 -27.20 7.47 -16.61
N GLU A 59 -28.43 7.05 -16.93
CA GLU A 59 -29.04 5.84 -16.37
C GLU A 59 -28.28 4.58 -16.76
N GLY A 60 -27.87 4.48 -18.03
CA GLY A 60 -27.03 3.39 -18.52
C GLY A 60 -25.72 3.32 -17.75
N ARG A 61 -25.03 4.46 -17.57
CA ARG A 61 -23.79 4.51 -16.78
C ARG A 61 -23.99 4.15 -15.30
N ALA A 62 -25.10 4.59 -14.70
CA ALA A 62 -25.43 4.27 -13.33
C ALA A 62 -25.69 2.75 -13.15
N ALA A 63 -26.28 2.09 -14.15
CA ALA A 63 -26.50 0.65 -14.15
C ALA A 63 -25.23 -0.16 -14.44
N THR A 64 -24.34 0.32 -15.30
CA THR A 64 -23.08 -0.37 -15.65
C THR A 64 -21.93 -0.09 -14.68
N ALA A 65 -22.13 0.77 -13.67
CA ALA A 65 -21.11 0.99 -12.65
C ALA A 65 -20.81 -0.38 -12.00
N PRO A 66 -19.58 -0.91 -12.16
CA PRO A 66 -19.26 -2.25 -11.68
C PRO A 66 -19.61 -2.32 -10.20
N PRO A 67 -20.28 -3.40 -9.74
CA PRO A 67 -20.48 -3.58 -8.31
C PRO A 67 -19.11 -3.47 -7.65
N PRO A 68 -19.00 -2.81 -6.47
CA PRO A 68 -17.73 -2.65 -5.79
C PRO A 68 -17.10 -4.02 -5.71
N THR A 69 -16.04 -4.24 -6.48
CA THR A 69 -15.37 -5.54 -6.56
C THR A 69 -14.93 -5.85 -5.14
N ALA A 70 -15.53 -6.88 -4.55
CA ALA A 70 -15.27 -7.36 -3.21
C ALA A 70 -13.89 -8.04 -3.12
N GLY A 71 -12.87 -7.39 -3.70
CA GLY A 71 -11.62 -8.02 -4.11
C GLY A 71 -10.36 -7.27 -3.67
N ASP A 72 -10.48 -6.34 -2.72
CA ASP A 72 -9.35 -6.07 -1.82
C ASP A 72 -9.68 -6.74 -0.48
N GLU A 73 -9.68 -8.07 -0.48
CA GLU A 73 -9.31 -8.82 0.72
C GLU A 73 -7.86 -8.44 1.03
N VAL A 74 -7.70 -7.29 1.68
CA VAL A 74 -6.48 -7.01 2.44
C VAL A 74 -6.47 -8.06 3.53
N GLU A 75 -5.78 -9.18 3.29
CA GLU A 75 -5.35 -10.15 4.29
C GLU A 75 -4.49 -9.41 5.32
N GLY A 76 -5.16 -8.70 6.21
CA GLY A 76 -4.60 -8.04 7.38
C GLY A 76 -5.52 -8.41 8.52
N GLY A 77 -5.23 -9.53 9.17
CA GLY A 77 -5.97 -10.09 10.31
C GLY A 77 -5.95 -9.15 11.53
N GLY A 78 -6.72 -8.07 11.47
CA GLY A 78 -7.01 -7.20 12.58
C GLY A 78 -8.50 -7.27 12.87
N LYS A 79 -8.87 -8.04 13.88
CA LYS A 79 -10.25 -8.17 14.39
C LYS A 79 -10.69 -6.84 15.00
N ALA A 80 -11.03 -5.86 14.17
CA ALA A 80 -11.64 -4.62 14.60
C ALA A 80 -13.17 -4.83 14.62
N GLU A 81 -13.70 -5.13 15.80
CA GLU A 81 -15.14 -5.06 16.09
C GLU A 81 -15.58 -3.60 16.06
N GLY A 82 -15.77 -3.07 14.85
CA GLY A 82 -16.37 -1.78 14.61
C GLY A 82 -17.51 -1.98 13.63
N GLY A 83 -18.75 -1.94 14.13
CA GLY A 83 -19.98 -1.99 13.33
C GLY A 83 -20.00 -0.86 12.30
N GLY A 84 -19.36 -1.10 11.16
CA GLY A 84 -19.27 -0.19 10.04
C GLY A 84 -20.64 -0.07 9.40
N LYS A 85 -21.41 0.92 9.82
CA LYS A 85 -22.51 1.48 9.05
C LYS A 85 -21.95 1.79 7.68
N ALA A 86 -22.17 0.87 6.73
CA ALA A 86 -21.55 0.85 5.43
C ALA A 86 -21.66 2.24 4.81
N ALA A 87 -20.56 3.00 4.87
CA ALA A 87 -20.45 4.26 4.19
C ALA A 87 -20.73 3.93 2.74
N GLY A 88 -21.91 4.33 2.24
CA GLY A 88 -22.31 4.02 0.88
C GLY A 88 -21.17 4.50 0.00
N GLY A 89 -20.54 3.58 -0.74
CA GLY A 89 -19.34 3.88 -1.50
C GLY A 89 -19.54 5.11 -2.41
N PRO A 90 -18.45 5.70 -2.94
CA PRO A 90 -18.53 6.94 -3.72
C PRO A 90 -19.57 6.87 -4.85
N ALA A 91 -19.76 5.69 -5.46
CA ALA A 91 -20.82 5.44 -6.45
C ALA A 91 -22.25 5.63 -5.90
N ARG A 92 -22.54 5.19 -4.67
CA ARG A 92 -23.87 5.39 -4.03
C ARG A 92 -24.10 6.85 -3.68
N ILE A 93 -23.07 7.57 -3.26
CA ILE A 93 -23.17 9.02 -2.99
C ILE A 93 -23.43 9.74 -4.31
N ALA A 94 -22.65 9.46 -5.36
CA ALA A 94 -22.84 10.01 -6.70
C ALA A 94 -24.27 9.77 -7.22
N ALA A 95 -24.79 8.54 -7.11
CA ALA A 95 -26.16 8.22 -7.52
C ALA A 95 -27.21 9.07 -6.78
N LYS A 96 -27.02 9.32 -5.48
CA LYS A 96 -27.94 10.16 -4.70
C LYS A 96 -27.90 11.63 -5.15
N VAL A 97 -26.71 12.18 -5.39
CA VAL A 97 -26.57 13.59 -5.82
C VAL A 97 -27.08 13.80 -7.24
N VAL A 98 -26.95 12.82 -8.13
CA VAL A 98 -27.45 12.89 -9.51
C VAL A 98 -28.97 12.66 -9.61
N ALA A 99 -29.59 12.01 -8.62
CA ALA A 99 -31.01 11.63 -8.66
C ALA A 99 -31.95 12.85 -8.80
N GLU A 100 -31.68 13.94 -8.09
CA GLU A 100 -32.54 15.14 -8.12
C GLU A 100 -32.54 15.84 -9.48
N PRO A 101 -31.39 16.21 -10.10
CA PRO A 101 -31.36 16.76 -11.45
C PRO A 101 -32.02 15.85 -12.51
N VAL A 102 -31.84 14.53 -12.39
CA VAL A 102 -32.50 13.55 -13.27
C VAL A 102 -34.02 13.58 -13.11
N ALA A 103 -34.52 13.65 -11.88
CA ALA A 103 -35.97 13.76 -11.62
C ALA A 103 -36.56 15.06 -12.19
N GLN A 104 -35.87 16.19 -12.02
CA GLN A 104 -36.28 17.48 -12.57
C GLN A 104 -36.33 17.48 -14.10
N ALA A 105 -35.31 16.90 -14.75
CA ALA A 105 -35.27 16.76 -16.21
C ALA A 105 -36.44 15.92 -16.74
N LYS A 106 -36.75 14.78 -16.08
CA LYS A 106 -37.89 13.93 -16.44
C LYS A 106 -39.22 14.66 -16.27
N GLN A 107 -39.40 15.37 -15.16
CA GLN A 107 -40.62 16.14 -14.90
C GLN A 107 -40.80 17.27 -15.93
N ALA A 108 -39.72 17.94 -16.34
CA ALA A 108 -39.77 18.94 -17.40
C ALA A 108 -40.18 18.33 -18.76
N LEU A 109 -39.62 17.18 -19.14
CA LEU A 109 -40.02 16.46 -20.36
C LEU A 109 -41.50 16.02 -20.34
N GLN A 110 -41.99 15.54 -19.20
CA GLN A 110 -43.38 15.15 -19.05
C GLN A 110 -44.32 16.37 -19.23
N ARG A 111 -43.96 17.52 -18.66
CA ARG A 111 -44.70 18.77 -18.87
C ARG A 111 -44.62 19.25 -20.32
N ALA A 112 -43.46 19.15 -20.96
CA ALA A 112 -43.29 19.49 -22.37
C ALA A 112 -44.20 18.65 -23.27
N HIS A 113 -44.28 17.34 -23.01
CA HIS A 113 -45.20 16.44 -23.71
C HIS A 113 -46.66 16.86 -23.52
N GLY A 114 -47.08 17.20 -22.29
CA GLY A 114 -48.41 17.72 -22.02
C GLY A 114 -48.73 19.00 -22.79
N ALA A 115 -47.78 19.95 -22.86
CA ALA A 115 -47.93 21.17 -23.64
C ALA A 115 -48.10 20.90 -25.15
N ARG A 116 -47.35 19.95 -25.72
CA ARG A 116 -47.52 19.53 -27.12
C ARG A 116 -48.90 18.91 -27.37
N ALA A 117 -49.37 18.05 -26.47
CA ALA A 117 -50.69 17.43 -26.57
C ALA A 117 -51.82 18.47 -26.53
N ALA A 118 -51.62 19.58 -25.80
CA ALA A 118 -52.55 20.70 -25.75
C ALA A 118 -52.41 21.70 -26.94
N GLY A 119 -51.46 21.49 -27.85
CA GLY A 119 -51.20 22.40 -28.97
C GLY A 119 -50.36 23.64 -28.62
N ASP A 120 -49.85 23.76 -27.39
CA ASP A 120 -48.98 24.86 -26.96
C ASP A 120 -47.51 24.57 -27.30
N ALA A 121 -47.17 24.78 -28.57
CA ALA A 121 -45.82 24.54 -29.09
C ALA A 121 -44.75 25.46 -28.46
N THR A 122 -45.12 26.69 -28.07
CA THR A 122 -44.16 27.66 -27.50
C THR A 122 -43.73 27.23 -26.10
N ASN A 123 -44.68 26.87 -25.24
CA ASN A 123 -44.37 26.39 -23.90
C ASN A 123 -43.65 25.04 -23.93
N ALA A 124 -44.03 24.14 -24.84
CA ALA A 124 -43.32 22.87 -25.05
C ALA A 124 -41.82 23.08 -25.30
N ARG A 125 -41.45 24.01 -26.19
CA ARG A 125 -40.04 24.33 -26.49
C ARG A 125 -39.29 24.86 -25.27
N ARG A 126 -39.92 25.75 -24.47
CA ARG A 126 -39.31 26.28 -23.24
C ARG A 126 -39.06 25.16 -22.22
N LEU A 127 -40.01 24.26 -22.05
CA LEU A 127 -39.89 23.12 -21.13
C LEU A 127 -38.85 22.09 -21.62
N ASP A 128 -38.74 21.89 -22.94
CA ASP A 128 -37.68 21.06 -23.54
C ASP A 128 -36.28 21.65 -23.30
N ALA A 129 -36.11 22.98 -23.41
CA ALA A 129 -34.87 23.65 -23.06
C ALA A 129 -34.53 23.51 -21.56
N VAL A 130 -35.52 23.69 -20.66
CA VAL A 130 -35.34 23.46 -19.22
C VAL A 130 -34.93 22.02 -18.92
N ALA A 131 -35.53 21.04 -19.60
CA ALA A 131 -35.16 19.64 -19.45
C ALA A 131 -33.70 19.39 -19.86
N LEU A 132 -33.25 20.04 -20.94
CA LEU A 132 -31.86 19.95 -21.40
C LEU A 132 -30.87 20.51 -20.37
N GLU A 133 -31.14 21.69 -19.81
CA GLU A 133 -30.31 22.29 -18.76
C GLU A 133 -30.18 21.38 -17.52
N TRP A 134 -31.28 20.77 -17.07
CA TRP A 134 -31.25 19.82 -15.95
C TRP A 134 -30.47 18.55 -16.29
N ALA A 135 -30.61 18.03 -17.51
CA ALA A 135 -29.86 16.85 -17.96
C ALA A 135 -28.35 17.14 -18.07
N GLU A 136 -27.96 18.32 -18.57
CA GLU A 136 -26.57 18.75 -18.65
C GLU A 136 -25.98 18.99 -17.24
N THR A 137 -26.78 19.54 -16.31
CA THR A 137 -26.43 19.65 -14.89
C THR A 137 -26.19 18.27 -14.27
N ALA A 138 -27.09 17.31 -14.49
CA ALA A 138 -26.94 15.95 -14.01
C ALA A 138 -25.64 15.31 -14.51
N ARG A 139 -25.28 15.54 -15.78
CA ARG A 139 -24.03 15.06 -16.38
C ARG A 139 -22.79 15.72 -15.75
N ALA A 140 -22.86 17.03 -15.46
CA ALA A 140 -21.77 17.75 -14.80
C ALA A 140 -21.52 17.25 -13.38
N VAL A 141 -22.59 17.05 -12.59
CA VAL A 141 -22.54 16.47 -11.25
C VAL A 141 -21.93 15.07 -11.28
N LEU A 142 -22.33 14.22 -12.23
CA LEU A 142 -21.77 12.87 -12.37
C LEU A 142 -20.26 12.90 -12.65
N ARG A 143 -19.79 13.82 -13.51
CA ARG A 143 -18.35 13.99 -13.77
C ARG A 143 -17.61 14.49 -12.53
N ALA A 144 -18.17 15.46 -11.81
CA ALA A 144 -17.58 15.98 -10.58
C ALA A 144 -17.41 14.86 -9.54
N ALA A 145 -18.46 14.05 -9.32
CA ALA A 145 -18.40 12.93 -8.39
C ALA A 145 -17.35 11.88 -8.78
N ALA A 146 -17.15 11.62 -10.07
CA ALA A 146 -16.09 10.73 -10.54
C ALA A 146 -14.68 11.29 -10.26
N VAL A 147 -14.48 12.61 -10.44
CA VAL A 147 -13.21 13.28 -10.11
C VAL A 147 -12.95 13.25 -8.60
N GLU A 148 -13.96 13.48 -7.77
CA GLU A 148 -13.84 13.38 -6.31
C GLU A 148 -13.48 11.95 -5.86
N ALA A 149 -14.10 10.94 -6.46
CA ALA A 149 -13.77 9.55 -6.19
C ALA A 149 -12.30 9.24 -6.55
N ALA A 150 -11.84 9.69 -7.73
CA ALA A 150 -10.46 9.52 -8.14
C ALA A 150 -9.48 10.26 -7.21
N ALA A 151 -9.82 11.47 -6.76
CA ALA A 151 -9.03 12.24 -5.81
C ALA A 151 -8.96 11.54 -4.43
N ALA A 152 -10.05 10.94 -3.97
CA ALA A 152 -10.07 10.18 -2.73
C ALA A 152 -9.17 8.94 -2.80
N GLU A 153 -9.19 8.20 -3.91
CA GLU A 153 -8.28 7.06 -4.12
C GLU A 153 -6.81 7.50 -4.22
N ALA A 154 -6.52 8.59 -4.94
CA ALA A 154 -5.17 9.16 -4.99
C ALA A 154 -4.67 9.58 -3.60
N ALA A 155 -5.53 10.14 -2.76
CA ALA A 155 -5.19 10.50 -1.38
C ALA A 155 -4.88 9.27 -0.51
N LYS A 156 -5.61 8.15 -0.69
CA LYS A 156 -5.29 6.89 -0.01
C LYS A 156 -3.92 6.36 -0.43
N GLN A 157 -3.66 6.30 -1.73
CA GLN A 157 -2.36 5.85 -2.27
C GLN A 157 -1.20 6.72 -1.77
N ALA A 158 -1.40 8.05 -1.69
CA ALA A 158 -0.40 8.96 -1.14
C ALA A 158 -0.06 8.63 0.31
N ARG A 159 -1.07 8.35 1.15
CA ARG A 159 -0.85 7.96 2.57
C ARG A 159 -0.11 6.63 2.67
N GLU A 160 -0.44 5.65 1.84
CA GLU A 160 0.28 4.37 1.83
C GLU A 160 1.76 4.54 1.47
N VAL A 161 2.05 5.38 0.47
CA VAL A 161 3.42 5.70 0.06
C VAL A 161 4.15 6.44 1.19
N GLU A 162 3.48 7.38 1.86
CA GLU A 162 4.02 8.08 3.02
C GLU A 162 4.40 7.12 4.16
N THR A 163 3.49 6.21 4.54
CA THR A 163 3.79 5.18 5.56
C THR A 163 4.93 4.23 5.14
N LYS A 164 5.06 3.92 3.84
CA LYS A 164 6.19 3.13 3.32
C LYS A 164 7.50 3.92 3.40
N LEU A 165 7.48 5.23 3.12
CA LEU A 165 8.64 6.11 3.23
C LEU A 165 9.10 6.26 4.68
N GLU A 166 8.17 6.42 5.63
CA GLU A 166 8.48 6.49 7.06
C GLU A 166 9.16 5.20 7.55
N ARG A 167 8.62 4.03 7.19
CA ARG A 167 9.24 2.73 7.50
C ARG A 167 10.63 2.61 6.88
N ALA A 168 10.81 3.04 5.64
CA ALA A 168 12.12 3.01 4.98
C ALA A 168 13.14 3.93 5.68
N ARG A 169 12.73 5.12 6.13
CA ARG A 169 13.57 6.03 6.92
C ARG A 169 13.99 5.40 8.25
N ALA A 170 13.05 4.80 8.98
CA ALA A 170 13.35 4.11 10.24
C ALA A 170 14.38 2.98 10.05
N LEU A 171 14.26 2.18 8.99
CA LEU A 171 15.24 1.13 8.68
C LEU A 171 16.63 1.70 8.36
N LEU A 172 16.70 2.82 7.63
CA LEU A 172 17.97 3.48 7.34
C LEU A 172 18.63 4.00 8.62
N GLU A 173 17.88 4.65 9.51
CA GLU A 173 18.37 5.11 10.81
C GLU A 173 18.89 3.93 11.66
N GLU A 174 18.17 2.82 11.68
CA GLU A 174 18.63 1.61 12.35
C GLU A 174 19.94 1.08 11.77
N THR A 175 20.07 1.02 10.43
CA THR A 175 21.32 0.57 9.80
C THR A 175 22.49 1.49 10.10
N GLN A 176 22.26 2.80 10.18
CA GLN A 176 23.28 3.77 10.55
C GLN A 176 23.71 3.58 12.01
N ALA A 177 22.76 3.37 12.94
CA ALA A 177 23.06 3.08 14.33
C ALA A 177 23.87 1.77 14.49
N ARG A 178 23.49 0.71 13.76
CA ARG A 178 24.23 -0.57 13.73
C ARG A 178 25.67 -0.38 13.21
N ARG A 179 25.85 0.40 12.14
CA ARG A 179 27.17 0.75 11.60
C ARG A 179 28.01 1.55 12.58
N GLY A 180 27.42 2.52 13.28
CA GLY A 180 28.11 3.31 14.30
C GLY A 180 28.61 2.45 15.46
N ARG A 181 27.79 1.51 15.95
CA ARG A 181 28.20 0.55 16.98
C ARG A 181 29.34 -0.36 16.52
N ALA A 182 29.22 -0.92 15.31
CA ALA A 182 30.27 -1.78 14.75
C ALA A 182 31.60 -1.02 14.56
N ALA A 183 31.55 0.26 14.14
CA ALA A 183 32.74 1.09 14.03
C ALA A 183 33.40 1.37 15.39
N ALA A 184 32.60 1.69 16.42
CA ALA A 184 33.10 1.90 17.78
C ALA A 184 33.71 0.62 18.38
N GLU A 185 33.13 -0.55 18.10
CA GLU A 185 33.68 -1.84 18.51
C GLU A 185 35.02 -2.12 17.82
N LEU A 186 35.14 -1.84 16.51
CA LEU A 186 36.40 -1.96 15.78
C LEU A 186 37.48 -1.03 16.34
N GLU A 187 37.15 0.25 16.60
CA GLU A 187 38.09 1.19 17.21
C GLU A 187 38.58 0.74 18.58
N ARG A 188 37.67 0.17 19.40
CA ARG A 188 38.02 -0.40 20.70
C ARG A 188 38.98 -1.58 20.56
N ILE A 189 38.69 -2.53 19.67
CA ILE A 189 39.55 -3.69 19.41
C ILE A 189 40.93 -3.24 18.91
N GLU A 190 40.98 -2.23 18.01
CA GLU A 190 42.24 -1.66 17.53
C GLU A 190 43.03 -0.98 18.64
N ALA A 191 42.38 -0.25 19.54
CA ALA A 191 43.03 0.37 20.70
C ALA A 191 43.61 -0.69 21.66
N GLU A 192 42.80 -1.70 22.03
CA GLU A 192 43.23 -2.82 22.88
C GLU A 192 44.42 -3.57 22.25
N ALA A 193 44.42 -3.81 20.93
CA ALA A 193 45.53 -4.43 20.22
C ALA A 193 46.80 -3.57 20.23
N ARG A 194 46.68 -2.24 20.06
CA ARG A 194 47.82 -1.31 20.15
C ARG A 194 48.38 -1.28 21.56
N GLU A 195 47.55 -1.28 22.59
CA GLU A 195 47.99 -1.34 23.99
C GLU A 195 48.68 -2.67 24.32
N ALA A 196 48.12 -3.80 23.88
CA ALA A 196 48.75 -5.11 24.03
C ALA A 196 50.14 -5.17 23.37
N THR A 197 50.29 -4.58 22.18
CA THR A 197 51.58 -4.48 21.48
C THR A 197 52.58 -3.65 22.29
N ARG A 198 52.16 -2.48 22.81
CA ARG A 198 53.02 -1.64 23.67
C ARG A 198 53.42 -2.35 24.96
N ALA A 199 52.49 -3.06 25.60
CA ALA A 199 52.76 -3.84 26.79
C ALA A 199 53.81 -4.94 26.50
N ALA A 200 53.65 -5.67 25.40
CA ALA A 200 54.62 -6.68 24.97
C ALA A 200 56.02 -6.08 24.72
N THR A 201 56.10 -4.93 24.04
CA THR A 201 57.38 -4.25 23.82
C THR A 201 58.04 -3.78 25.12
N ASN A 202 57.24 -3.33 26.10
CA ASN A 202 57.75 -2.91 27.41
C ASN A 202 58.28 -4.10 28.23
N VAL A 203 57.58 -5.24 28.19
CA VAL A 203 58.03 -6.49 28.84
C VAL A 203 59.36 -6.95 28.25
N GLU A 204 59.51 -6.92 26.93
CA GLU A 204 60.76 -7.31 26.27
C GLU A 204 61.90 -6.33 26.61
N ALA A 205 61.64 -5.03 26.63
CA ALA A 205 62.62 -4.03 27.06
C ALA A 205 63.09 -4.28 28.52
N GLN A 206 62.15 -4.58 29.43
CA GLN A 206 62.47 -4.93 30.82
C GLN A 206 63.30 -6.21 30.91
N ARG A 207 62.99 -7.23 30.09
CA ARG A 207 63.76 -8.48 30.03
C ARG A 207 65.20 -8.23 29.58
N ILE A 208 65.40 -7.39 28.56
CA ILE A 208 66.73 -7.01 28.06
C ILE A 208 67.52 -6.28 29.15
N GLU A 209 66.93 -5.29 29.82
CA GLU A 209 67.60 -4.54 30.90
C GLU A 209 67.93 -5.42 32.12
N ALA A 210 67.02 -6.32 32.51
CA ALA A 210 67.27 -7.29 33.56
C ALA A 210 68.42 -8.24 33.18
N GLY A 211 68.47 -8.71 31.92
CA GLY A 211 69.56 -9.51 31.39
C GLY A 211 70.91 -8.79 31.42
N LYS A 212 70.95 -7.52 31.02
CA LYS A 212 72.16 -6.67 31.11
C LYS A 212 72.63 -6.51 32.56
N LYS A 213 71.71 -6.22 33.49
CA LYS A 213 72.04 -6.05 34.92
C LYS A 213 72.52 -7.35 35.57
N ALA A 214 71.96 -8.49 35.18
CA ALA A 214 72.42 -9.80 35.63
C ALA A 214 73.83 -10.12 35.12
N ALA A 215 74.13 -9.79 33.86
CA ALA A 215 75.48 -9.94 33.29
C ALA A 215 76.52 -9.05 34.02
N ALA A 216 76.16 -7.82 34.37
CA ALA A 216 77.05 -6.90 35.10
C ALA A 216 77.36 -7.33 36.54
N ARG A 217 76.49 -8.12 37.20
CA ARG A 217 76.66 -8.54 38.60
C ARG A 217 77.58 -9.74 38.82
N GLY A 218 78.22 -10.27 37.77
CA GLY A 218 79.29 -11.27 37.92
C GLY A 218 78.86 -12.46 38.77
N THR A 219 77.73 -13.08 38.45
CA THR A 219 77.28 -14.27 39.17
C THR A 219 78.22 -15.42 38.82
N THR A 220 79.09 -15.79 39.76
CA THR A 220 79.89 -17.01 39.68
C THR A 220 78.94 -18.20 39.54
N PRO A 221 79.22 -19.13 38.60
CA PRO A 221 78.35 -20.28 38.37
C PRO A 221 78.30 -21.14 39.64
N ARG A 222 77.18 -21.07 40.35
CA ARG A 222 76.91 -21.94 41.51
C ARG A 222 76.54 -23.32 40.97
N ALA A 223 77.44 -24.28 41.21
CA ALA A 223 77.29 -25.67 40.83
C ALA A 223 75.93 -26.26 41.27
N GLU A 224 75.16 -26.61 40.26
CA GLU A 224 74.29 -27.78 40.12
C GLU A 224 73.95 -28.55 41.41
N ARG A 225 72.75 -28.32 41.94
CA ARG A 225 72.10 -29.23 42.89
C ARG A 225 70.81 -29.73 42.24
N ALA A 226 70.79 -31.02 41.91
CA ALA A 226 69.71 -31.71 41.24
C ALA A 226 68.35 -31.53 41.95
N PRO A 227 67.24 -31.31 41.22
CA PRO A 227 65.92 -31.34 41.81
C PRO A 227 65.47 -32.78 42.03
N ALA A 228 65.16 -33.09 43.30
CA ALA A 228 64.57 -34.34 43.72
C ALA A 228 63.14 -34.48 43.20
N ALA A 229 62.81 -35.69 42.75
CA ALA A 229 61.48 -36.11 42.37
C ALA A 229 60.47 -36.07 43.53
N ALA A 230 59.29 -35.52 43.28
CA ALA A 230 58.05 -35.76 44.02
C ALA A 230 56.90 -35.56 43.02
N GLN A 231 56.31 -36.61 42.44
CA GLN A 231 55.27 -37.52 42.97
C GLN A 231 54.01 -36.83 43.53
N GLY A 232 52.88 -37.25 42.93
CA GLY A 232 51.53 -37.17 43.48
C GLY A 232 50.77 -35.92 43.04
N ALA A 233 49.46 -35.92 42.82
CA ALA A 233 48.40 -36.92 42.87
C ALA A 233 47.19 -36.27 42.16
N GLY A 234 46.23 -37.07 41.70
CA GLY A 234 45.19 -36.63 40.77
C GLY A 234 44.00 -35.87 41.36
N ALA A 235 43.13 -35.42 40.45
CA ALA A 235 41.69 -35.12 40.61
C ALA A 235 41.18 -34.94 39.17
N LYS A 236 40.54 -35.89 38.49
CA LYS A 236 39.24 -36.55 38.72
C LYS A 236 38.12 -35.57 39.14
N GLY A 237 37.16 -35.37 38.23
CA GLY A 237 35.89 -34.65 38.41
C GLY A 237 35.86 -33.36 37.61
N SER A 238 34.85 -33.00 36.82
CA SER A 238 33.48 -33.49 36.75
C SER A 238 32.96 -33.23 35.34
N ARG A 239 32.18 -34.19 34.83
CA ARG A 239 31.17 -33.92 33.82
C ARG A 239 30.25 -32.86 34.40
N ASP A 240 30.03 -31.77 33.68
CA ASP A 240 28.77 -31.06 33.80
C ASP A 240 28.24 -30.80 32.39
N ALA A 241 27.36 -31.72 32.00
CA ALA A 241 26.48 -31.57 30.86
C ALA A 241 25.42 -30.52 31.25
N GLY A 242 25.81 -29.25 31.14
CA GLY A 242 24.90 -28.12 31.21
C GLY A 242 24.00 -28.11 29.98
N LYS A 243 22.90 -28.84 30.06
CA LYS A 243 21.71 -28.76 29.21
C LYS A 243 21.17 -27.33 29.25
N ALA A 244 21.68 -26.45 28.40
CA ALA A 244 21.08 -25.15 28.15
C ALA A 244 19.87 -25.35 27.23
N ALA A 245 18.69 -25.24 27.83
CA ALA A 245 17.41 -25.21 27.15
C ALA A 245 17.42 -24.17 26.02
N ALA A 246 16.97 -24.58 24.85
CA ALA A 246 16.60 -23.67 23.78
C ALA A 246 15.53 -22.69 24.30
N PRO A 247 15.70 -21.37 24.15
CA PRO A 247 14.59 -20.45 24.35
C PRO A 247 13.56 -20.75 23.26
N ALA A 248 12.37 -21.17 23.68
CA ALA A 248 11.18 -21.19 22.84
C ALA A 248 10.90 -19.74 22.41
N GLY A 249 11.47 -19.34 21.28
CA GLY A 249 11.15 -18.11 20.59
C GLY A 249 9.71 -18.21 20.11
N LYS A 250 8.81 -17.56 20.83
CA LYS A 250 7.49 -17.25 20.31
C LYS A 250 7.69 -16.29 19.14
N GLU A 251 7.55 -16.83 17.93
CA GLU A 251 7.28 -16.06 16.72
C GLU A 251 5.92 -15.36 16.92
N GLY A 252 5.97 -14.21 17.59
CA GLY A 252 4.91 -13.20 17.59
C GLY A 252 5.25 -12.21 16.50
N THR A 253 4.92 -12.55 15.28
CA THR A 253 4.98 -11.69 14.10
C THR A 253 4.00 -10.52 14.29
N PRO A 254 4.43 -9.25 14.25
CA PRO A 254 3.54 -8.11 14.10
C PRO A 254 3.06 -7.93 12.66
#